data_AF-A0A971KC53-F1
#
_entry.id   AF-A0A971KC53-F1
#
_cell.length_a   1.000
_cell.length_b   1.000
_cell.length_c   1.000
_cell.angle_alpha   90.00
_cell.angle_beta   90.00
_cell.angle_gamma   90.00
#
_symmetry.space_group_name_H-M   'P 1'
#
loop_
_entity.id
_entity.type
_entity.pdbx_description
1 polymer ?
#
loop_
_entity_poly.entity_id
_entity_poly.type
_entity_poly.pdbx_seq_one_letter_code
_entity_poly.pdbx_strand_id
1 'polypeptide(L)'
;MKILGLITIVFLIIYTFFNRHLSFVLNLSNSFFIIGLIYILIGLVFYVRNVGFFKLISYHRYRKRQLRNIKSNTNKSTVNKHMNYDYTHNENIMEFHEFCEEHYKDKWSNKEFFLFGIPLLILSYILAYFV
;
A
#
# COMPACT_ATOMS: atom_id res chain seq x y z
N MET A 1 10.30 -12.16 -7.07
CA MET A 1 11.70 -11.87 -6.68
C MET A 1 12.66 -11.64 -7.84
N LYS A 2 12.76 -12.51 -8.84
CA LYS A 2 13.74 -12.36 -9.94
C LYS A 2 13.64 -11.01 -10.67
N ILE A 3 12.41 -10.53 -10.90
CA ILE A 3 12.13 -9.24 -11.55
C ILE A 3 12.61 -8.06 -10.67
N LEU A 4 12.38 -8.12 -9.37
CA LEU A 4 12.84 -7.11 -8.41
C LEU A 4 14.36 -7.03 -8.37
N GLY A 5 15.04 -8.18 -8.33
CA GLY A 5 16.50 -8.25 -8.42
C GLY A 5 17.04 -7.65 -9.72
N LEU A 6 16.38 -7.94 -10.85
CA LEU A 6 16.75 -7.38 -12.14
C LEU A 6 16.58 -5.85 -12.15
N ILE A 7 15.47 -5.33 -11.63
CA ILE A 7 15.23 -3.88 -11.50
C ILE A 7 16.33 -3.24 -10.64
N THR A 8 16.73 -3.84 -9.53
CA THR A 8 17.80 -3.30 -8.68
C THR A 8 19.15 -3.28 -9.36
N ILE A 9 19.48 -4.32 -10.14
CA ILE A 9 20.74 -4.37 -10.89
C ILE A 9 20.76 -3.28 -11.96
N VAL A 10 19.67 -3.14 -12.73
CA VAL A 10 19.54 -2.10 -13.75
C VAL A 10 19.64 -0.70 -13.13
N PHE A 11 18.93 -0.46 -12.02
CA PHE A 11 19.00 0.81 -11.30
C PHE A 11 20.43 1.11 -10.83
N LEU A 12 21.14 0.14 -10.26
CA LEU A 12 22.50 0.32 -9.75
C LEU A 12 23.50 0.64 -10.86
N ILE A 13 23.38 -0.01 -12.02
CA ILE A 13 24.19 0.29 -13.21
C ILE A 13 23.94 1.72 -13.68
N ILE A 14 22.67 2.11 -13.83
CA ILE A 14 22.28 3.46 -14.26
C ILE A 14 22.78 4.51 -13.26
N TYR A 15 22.53 4.31 -11.97
CA TYR A 15 22.89 5.25 -10.91
C TYR A 15 24.41 5.45 -10.83
N THR A 16 25.19 4.36 -10.93
CA THR A 16 26.65 4.43 -10.94
C THR A 16 27.18 5.15 -12.17
N PHE A 17 26.57 4.92 -13.34
CA PHE A 17 26.96 5.58 -14.58
C PHE A 17 26.74 7.10 -14.52
N PHE A 18 25.57 7.54 -14.03
CA PHE A 18 25.27 8.97 -13.88
C PHE A 18 26.15 9.65 -12.82
N ASN A 19 26.49 8.96 -11.75
CA ASN A 19 27.25 9.53 -10.62
C ASN A 19 28.76 9.23 -10.68
N ARG A 20 29.32 8.95 -11.86
CA ARG A 20 30.74 8.56 -12.05
C ARG A 20 31.80 9.48 -11.42
N HIS A 21 31.42 10.72 -11.10
CA HIS A 21 32.31 11.72 -10.50
C HIS A 21 32.54 11.50 -8.99
N LEU A 22 31.68 10.73 -8.33
CA LEU A 22 31.79 10.39 -6.92
C LEU A 22 32.62 9.12 -6.73
N SER A 23 33.26 9.00 -5.55
CA SER A 23 33.95 7.77 -5.15
C SER A 23 33.03 6.56 -5.28
N PHE A 24 33.55 5.47 -5.83
CA PHE A 24 32.78 4.24 -6.09
C PHE A 24 32.05 3.74 -4.82
N VAL A 25 32.72 3.78 -3.66
CA VAL A 25 32.16 3.37 -2.37
C VAL A 25 30.95 4.24 -1.97
N LEU A 26 31.03 5.55 -2.18
CA LEU A 26 29.94 6.49 -1.89
C LEU A 26 28.74 6.27 -2.83
N ASN A 27 29.00 6.04 -4.12
CA ASN A 27 27.93 5.70 -5.06
C ASN A 27 27.22 4.41 -4.69
N LEU A 28 27.97 3.39 -4.27
CA LEU A 28 27.42 2.11 -3.87
C LEU A 28 26.61 2.22 -2.57
N SER A 29 27.14 2.96 -1.57
CA SER A 29 26.42 3.28 -0.33
C SER A 29 25.10 4.00 -0.61
N ASN A 30 25.12 5.06 -1.43
CA ASN A 30 23.93 5.82 -1.79
C ASN A 30 22.93 4.96 -2.57
N SER A 31 23.40 4.11 -3.49
CA SER A 31 22.55 3.20 -4.26
C SER A 31 21.80 2.24 -3.33
N PHE A 32 22.53 1.59 -2.40
CA PHE A 32 21.91 0.69 -1.42
C PHE A 32 20.96 1.42 -0.47
N PHE A 33 21.28 2.66 -0.09
CA PHE A 33 20.40 3.49 0.71
C PHE A 33 19.06 3.71 0.01
N ILE A 34 19.11 4.22 -1.22
CA ILE A 34 17.92 4.59 -2.00
C ILE A 34 17.05 3.35 -2.26
N ILE A 35 17.65 2.24 -2.68
CA ILE A 35 16.93 0.99 -2.94
C ILE A 35 16.31 0.44 -1.65
N GLY A 36 17.08 0.41 -0.55
CA GLY A 36 16.61 -0.06 0.75
C GLY A 36 15.42 0.77 1.26
N LEU A 37 15.51 2.10 1.11
CA LEU A 37 14.44 3.02 1.47
C LEU A 37 13.17 2.77 0.64
N ILE A 38 13.30 2.61 -0.68
CA ILE A 38 12.16 2.32 -1.57
C ILE A 38 11.48 1.01 -1.14
N TYR A 39 12.24 -0.03 -0.82
CA TYR A 39 11.66 -1.29 -0.35
C TYR A 39 10.93 -1.16 0.98
N ILE A 40 11.48 -0.42 1.94
CA ILE A 40 10.79 -0.16 3.19
C ILE A 40 9.49 0.63 2.95
N LEU A 41 9.51 1.66 2.11
CA LEU A 41 8.31 2.45 1.80
C LEU A 41 7.22 1.59 1.16
N ILE A 42 7.57 0.74 0.19
CA ILE A 42 6.63 -0.19 -0.44
C ILE A 42 6.07 -1.17 0.60
N GLY A 43 6.95 -1.78 1.42
CA GLY A 43 6.56 -2.69 2.49
C GLY A 43 5.63 -2.03 3.51
N LEU A 44 5.87 -0.74 3.82
CA LEU A 44 5.06 0.06 4.73
C LEU A 44 3.70 0.39 4.13
N VAL A 45 3.60 0.72 2.84
CA VAL A 45 2.31 0.89 2.16
C VAL A 45 1.50 -0.40 2.21
N PHE A 46 2.11 -1.56 1.95
CA PHE A 46 1.42 -2.84 2.07
C PHE A 46 1.02 -3.17 3.52
N TYR A 47 1.89 -2.87 4.49
CA TYR A 47 1.58 -3.02 5.90
C TYR A 47 0.36 -2.19 6.27
N VAL A 48 0.38 -0.89 5.98
CA VAL A 48 -0.70 0.06 6.26
C VAL A 48 -2.01 -0.36 5.57
N ARG A 49 -1.95 -0.85 4.33
CA ARG A 49 -3.13 -1.38 3.61
C ARG A 49 -3.71 -2.64 4.27
N ASN A 50 -2.87 -3.45 4.93
CA ASN A 50 -3.29 -4.67 5.59
C ASN A 50 -3.84 -4.43 7.01
N VAL A 51 -3.49 -3.31 7.66
CA VAL A 51 -4.04 -2.93 8.96
C VAL A 51 -5.55 -2.71 8.86
N GLY A 52 -6.31 -3.29 9.80
CA GLY A 52 -7.78 -3.29 9.79
C GLY A 52 -8.42 -1.90 9.75
N PHE A 53 -7.71 -0.87 10.21
CA PHE A 53 -8.15 0.53 10.17
C PHE A 53 -8.42 1.03 8.75
N PHE A 54 -7.57 0.69 7.77
CA PHE A 54 -7.78 1.09 6.38
C PHE A 54 -8.94 0.33 5.72
N LYS A 55 -9.15 -0.93 6.11
CA LYS A 55 -10.31 -1.71 5.67
C LYS A 55 -11.61 -1.08 6.18
N LEU A 56 -11.62 -0.68 7.45
CA LEU A 56 -12.75 0.01 8.08
C LEU A 56 -13.06 1.34 7.40
N ILE A 57 -12.03 2.16 7.10
CA ILE A 57 -12.19 3.42 6.37
C ILE A 57 -12.75 3.20 4.95
N SER A 58 -12.21 2.21 4.24
CA SER A 58 -12.66 1.87 2.89
C SER A 58 -14.14 1.44 2.90
N TYR A 59 -14.50 0.59 3.85
CA TYR A 59 -15.88 0.15 4.06
C TYR A 59 -16.80 1.32 4.43
N HIS A 60 -16.39 2.19 5.35
CA HIS A 60 -17.17 3.36 5.73
C HIS A 60 -17.42 4.29 4.53
N ARG A 61 -16.41 4.48 3.67
CA ARG A 61 -16.56 5.26 2.43
C ARG A 61 -17.50 4.58 1.43
N TYR A 62 -17.40 3.26 1.28
CA TYR A 62 -18.30 2.46 0.45
C TYR A 62 -19.75 2.58 0.94
N ARG A 63 -20.01 2.32 2.22
CA ARG A 63 -21.33 2.41 2.85
C ARG A 63 -21.94 3.80 2.69
N LYS A 64 -21.15 4.87 2.88
CA LYS A 64 -21.60 6.26 2.68
C LYS A 64 -22.02 6.54 1.23
N ARG A 65 -21.33 5.96 0.23
CA ARG A 65 -21.69 6.11 -1.19
C ARG A 65 -22.98 5.34 -1.51
N GLN A 66 -23.11 4.11 -1.04
CA GLN A 66 -24.32 3.30 -1.27
C GLN A 66 -25.56 3.94 -0.64
N LEU A 67 -25.47 4.43 0.59
CA LEU A 67 -26.56 5.15 1.25
C LEU A 67 -26.99 6.41 0.47
N ARG A 68 -26.02 7.12 -0.12
CA ARG A 68 -26.31 8.30 -0.95
C ARG A 68 -27.02 7.92 -2.25
N ASN A 69 -26.60 6.84 -2.90
CA ASN A 69 -27.22 6.33 -4.14
C ASN A 69 -28.65 5.82 -3.91
N ILE A 70 -28.88 5.12 -2.80
CA ILE A 70 -30.22 4.66 -2.39
C ILE A 70 -31.12 5.90 -2.18
N LYS A 71 -30.67 6.88 -1.39
CA LYS A 71 -31.44 8.11 -1.12
C LYS A 71 -31.77 8.89 -2.40
N SER A 72 -30.87 8.92 -3.40
CA SER A 72 -31.16 9.57 -4.68
C SER A 72 -32.17 8.81 -5.55
N ASN A 73 -32.19 7.48 -5.50
CA ASN A 73 -33.19 6.68 -6.22
C ASN A 73 -34.55 6.70 -5.54
N THR A 74 -34.61 6.67 -4.20
CA THR A 74 -35.87 6.71 -3.44
C THR A 74 -36.58 8.06 -3.56
N ASN A 75 -35.83 9.17 -3.64
CA ASN A 75 -36.39 10.50 -3.85
C ASN A 75 -37.12 10.67 -5.20
N LYS A 76 -36.96 9.74 -6.15
CA LYS A 76 -37.68 9.76 -7.44
C LYS A 76 -39.01 9.00 -7.40
N SER A 77 -39.28 8.21 -6.34
CA SER A 77 -40.41 7.28 -6.34
C SER A 77 -41.48 7.47 -5.27
N THR A 78 -41.32 8.24 -4.19
CA THR A 78 -42.48 8.60 -3.35
C THR A 78 -42.17 9.63 -2.28
N VAL A 79 -42.87 10.75 -2.36
CA VAL A 79 -43.27 11.56 -1.21
C VAL A 79 -43.98 10.62 -0.21
N ASN A 80 -43.69 10.76 1.08
CA ASN A 80 -44.29 10.03 2.21
C ASN A 80 -43.80 8.59 2.46
N LYS A 81 -42.82 8.46 3.35
CA LYS A 81 -43.00 7.64 4.56
C LYS A 81 -41.93 7.97 5.59
N HIS A 82 -42.36 8.61 6.67
CA HIS A 82 -41.78 8.45 7.99
C HIS A 82 -41.60 6.95 8.24
N MET A 83 -40.36 6.46 8.23
CA MET A 83 -40.07 5.19 8.88
C MET A 83 -38.59 5.18 9.26
N ASN A 84 -38.42 4.95 10.55
CA ASN A 84 -37.19 4.65 11.24
C ASN A 84 -36.63 3.34 10.62
N TYR A 85 -35.98 3.44 9.47
CA TYR A 85 -35.32 2.30 8.85
C TYR A 85 -34.07 2.03 9.65
N ASP A 86 -34.14 0.99 10.47
CA ASP A 86 -33.00 0.39 11.14
C ASP A 86 -31.98 -0.02 10.07
N TYR A 87 -30.97 0.83 9.85
CA TYR A 87 -29.93 0.68 8.81
C TYR A 87 -28.99 -0.52 9.04
N THR A 88 -29.33 -1.39 9.99
CA THR A 88 -28.59 -2.59 10.35
C THR A 88 -28.90 -3.76 9.42
N HIS A 89 -30.05 -3.78 8.74
CA HIS A 89 -30.47 -4.87 7.84
C HIS A 89 -30.95 -4.33 6.48
N ASN A 90 -30.07 -3.68 5.73
CA ASN A 90 -30.37 -3.39 4.32
C ASN A 90 -29.70 -4.48 3.47
N GLU A 91 -30.48 -5.47 3.02
CA GLU A 91 -30.03 -6.63 2.23
C GLU A 91 -29.25 -6.23 0.96
N ASN A 92 -29.37 -4.98 0.50
CA ASN A 92 -28.61 -4.44 -0.64
C ASN A 92 -27.21 -3.89 -0.29
N ILE A 93 -26.84 -3.80 0.99
CA ILE A 93 -25.54 -3.30 1.41
C ILE A 93 -24.73 -4.46 1.99
N MET A 94 -23.66 -4.80 1.29
CA MET A 94 -22.70 -5.83 1.69
C MET A 94 -22.20 -5.61 3.13
N GLU A 95 -22.16 -6.69 3.91
CA GLU A 95 -21.61 -6.65 5.27
C GLU A 95 -20.08 -6.45 5.25
N PHE A 96 -19.52 -5.97 6.37
CA PHE A 96 -18.10 -5.65 6.46
C PHE A 96 -17.19 -6.86 6.20
N HIS A 97 -17.59 -8.05 6.67
CA HIS A 97 -16.89 -9.30 6.40
C HIS A 97 -16.86 -9.58 4.90
N GLU A 98 -18.02 -9.56 4.24
CA GLU A 98 -18.16 -9.91 2.83
C GLU A 98 -17.39 -8.91 1.94
N PHE A 99 -17.44 -7.62 2.27
CA PHE A 99 -16.62 -6.58 1.64
C PHE A 99 -15.12 -6.82 1.80
N CYS A 100 -14.69 -7.27 3.00
CA CYS A 100 -13.30 -7.60 3.24
C CYS A 100 -12.86 -8.85 2.49
N GLU A 101 -13.74 -9.84 2.35
CA GLU A 101 -13.43 -11.07 1.63
C GLU A 101 -13.32 -10.82 0.12
N GLU A 102 -14.17 -9.98 -0.45
CA GLU A 102 -14.12 -9.66 -1.88
C GLU A 102 -12.93 -8.74 -2.21
N HIS A 103 -12.71 -7.67 -1.44
CA HIS A 103 -11.70 -6.66 -1.78
C HIS A 103 -10.30 -6.91 -1.19
N TYR A 104 -10.19 -7.77 -0.18
CA TYR A 104 -8.94 -8.00 0.55
C TYR A 104 -8.61 -9.49 0.74
N LYS A 105 -9.19 -10.39 -0.06
CA LYS A 105 -8.86 -11.83 -0.08
C LYS A 105 -7.37 -12.08 -0.24
N ASP A 106 -6.75 -11.32 -1.15
CA ASP A 106 -5.32 -11.39 -1.39
C ASP A 106 -4.58 -10.61 -0.30
N LYS A 107 -4.06 -11.34 0.69
CA LYS A 107 -3.05 -10.82 1.61
C LYS A 107 -1.72 -10.73 0.87
N TRP A 108 -1.37 -9.54 0.42
CA TRP A 108 -0.06 -9.29 -0.18
C TRP A 108 1.02 -9.42 0.91
N SER A 109 2.00 -10.31 0.70
CA SER A 109 3.10 -10.52 1.63
C SER A 109 4.01 -9.29 1.65
N ASN A 110 4.03 -8.57 2.78
CA ASN A 110 4.90 -7.41 2.97
C ASN A 110 6.27 -7.79 3.57
N LYS A 111 6.38 -8.98 4.18
CA LYS A 111 7.60 -9.47 4.85
C LYS A 111 8.82 -9.46 3.93
N GLU A 112 8.60 -9.82 2.68
CA GLU A 112 9.62 -9.89 1.65
C GLU A 112 10.32 -8.53 1.44
N PHE A 113 9.56 -7.44 1.39
CA PHE A 113 10.13 -6.10 1.19
C PHE A 113 10.99 -5.66 2.38
N PHE A 114 10.59 -6.00 3.62
CA PHE A 114 11.39 -5.71 4.81
C PHE A 114 12.65 -6.59 4.90
N LEU A 115 12.55 -7.86 4.51
CA LEU A 115 13.67 -8.79 4.50
C LEU A 115 14.81 -8.32 3.59
N PHE A 116 14.49 -7.67 2.46
CA PHE A 116 15.51 -7.09 1.57
C PHE A 116 15.87 -5.65 1.96
N GLY A 117 14.89 -4.81 2.28
CA GLY A 117 15.12 -3.40 2.57
C GLY A 117 16.00 -3.13 3.79
N ILE A 118 15.80 -3.88 4.88
CA ILE A 118 16.55 -3.67 6.13
C ILE A 118 18.04 -3.98 5.96
N PRO A 119 18.46 -5.15 5.44
CA PRO A 119 19.88 -5.42 5.21
C PRO A 119 20.54 -4.44 4.24
N LEU A 120 19.81 -4.00 3.20
CA LEU A 120 20.30 -2.99 2.24
C LEU A 120 20.64 -1.66 2.92
N LEU A 121 19.80 -1.21 3.87
CA LEU A 121 20.07 0.01 4.64
C LEU A 121 21.23 -0.16 5.62
N ILE A 122 21.33 -1.31 6.29
CA ILE A 122 22.45 -1.60 7.19
C ILE A 122 23.76 -1.63 6.40
N LEU A 123 23.76 -2.31 5.25
CA LEU A 123 24.92 -2.39 4.37
C LEU A 123 25.31 -1.01 3.86
N SER A 124 24.33 -0.21 3.41
CA SER A 124 24.56 1.18 3.02
C SER A 124 25.24 1.99 4.13
N TYR A 125 24.75 1.89 5.36
CA TYR A 125 25.29 2.58 6.52
C TYR A 125 26.72 2.15 6.84
N ILE A 126 27.00 0.84 6.79
CA ILE A 126 28.37 0.31 6.96
C ILE A 126 29.30 0.85 5.87
N LEU A 127 28.88 0.82 4.60
CA LEU A 127 29.69 1.34 3.50
C LEU A 127 29.96 2.84 3.64
N ALA A 128 29.00 3.62 4.14
CA ALA A 128 29.17 5.05 4.37
C ALA A 128 30.29 5.36 5.39
N TYR A 129 30.61 4.42 6.28
CA TYR A 129 31.71 4.57 7.24
C TYR A 129 33.11 4.43 6.60
N PHE A 130 33.18 3.83 5.41
CA PHE A 130 34.42 3.61 4.65
C PHE A 130 34.60 4.61 3.50
N VAL A 131 33.74 5.63 3.43
CA VAL A 131 33.86 6.76 2.50
C VAL A 131 34.64 7.88 3.18
#